data_AF-A0A3S0G418-F1
#
_entry.id   AF-A0A3S0G418-F1
#
_cell.length_a   1.000
_cell.length_b   1.000
_cell.length_c   1.000
_cell.angle_alpha   90.00
_cell.angle_beta   90.00
_cell.angle_gamma   90.00
#
_symmetry.space_group_name_H-M   'P 1'
#
loop_
_entity.id
_entity.type
_entity.pdbx_description
1 polymer ?
#
loop_
_entity_poly.entity_id
_entity_poly.type
_entity_poly.pdbx_seq_one_letter_code
_entity_poly.pdbx_strand_id
1 'polypeptide(L)'
;MEDDKKGGGRGTSRRRFLATLASGATTVAATGALAQTGANGAARPKNLPPNVPDWSKVLGDGVAAHPYGTPSKFEKTVVRRDVEWLTASRESSVNFTPIYALDGIITPNGLCFERHHGGAAEINPADHRLMIHGLVEKPLVFSMGDILRMPRTNRVYFLECAANSGMEWRGSQLNGCQFTHGMVHNVMYTGVPLKVILEEAGVKPQGKWILAEGADASGMTRSIPIEKALGDCLVAFKMNGEALRTEQGYPLRLVVPGWEGNLWVKWLRRIEVGDKPWYTHEETSKYTTLMADGRSRKFTFFMDAKSVVTSPSPEMPLLAKGRNVLSGIAWSGRGKVTRVDV
;
A
#
# COMPACT_ATOMS: atom_id res chain seq x y z
N MET A 1 57.31 59.65 51.04
CA MET A 1 58.49 58.99 50.45
C MET A 1 57.93 58.05 49.39
N GLU A 2 58.07 58.48 48.13
CA GLU A 2 57.83 57.77 46.85
C GLU A 2 56.39 57.29 46.57
N ASP A 3 55.56 57.95 45.71
CA ASP A 3 55.60 58.06 44.23
C ASP A 3 55.74 56.68 43.53
N ASP A 4 54.91 56.21 42.58
CA ASP A 4 54.20 56.90 41.50
C ASP A 4 53.05 56.03 40.88
N LYS A 5 52.00 56.72 40.40
CA LYS A 5 50.96 56.50 39.32
C LYS A 5 50.83 55.13 38.59
N LYS A 6 49.71 54.69 37.98
CA LYS A 6 48.37 55.15 37.49
C LYS A 6 47.63 53.83 37.10
N GLY A 7 46.35 53.56 37.39
CA GLY A 7 45.16 54.13 36.73
C GLY A 7 44.71 53.32 35.49
N GLY A 8 43.53 52.67 35.54
CA GLY A 8 42.72 52.38 34.33
C GLY A 8 42.03 51.02 34.25
N GLY A 9 40.82 50.92 34.80
CA GLY A 9 39.91 49.79 34.57
C GLY A 9 39.37 49.77 33.12
N ARG A 10 39.19 48.55 32.57
CA ARG A 10 38.48 48.33 31.30
C ARG A 10 37.22 47.52 31.54
N GLY A 11 36.09 48.23 31.61
CA GLY A 11 34.80 47.73 31.16
C GLY A 11 34.48 48.37 29.81
N THR A 12 34.25 47.57 28.77
CA THR A 12 33.61 47.97 27.49
C THR A 12 32.98 46.71 26.90
N SER A 13 31.66 46.53 26.97
CA SER A 13 30.56 47.13 26.19
C SER A 13 30.34 46.46 24.82
N ARG A 14 29.19 45.80 24.72
CA ARG A 14 28.66 44.91 23.67
C ARG A 14 28.26 45.63 22.35
N ARG A 15 29.04 46.58 21.82
CA ARG A 15 28.72 47.24 20.54
C ARG A 15 29.95 47.42 19.66
N ARG A 16 30.37 46.35 18.97
CA ARG A 16 31.16 46.39 17.72
C ARG A 16 31.38 44.98 17.16
N PHE A 17 30.31 44.34 16.66
CA PHE A 17 30.46 43.09 15.90
C PHE A 17 29.55 43.02 14.66
N LEU A 18 29.16 44.16 14.07
CA LEU A 18 28.34 44.19 12.85
C LEU A 18 28.78 45.27 11.86
N ALA A 19 30.06 45.29 11.49
CA ALA A 19 30.52 46.13 10.37
C ALA A 19 31.80 45.61 9.70
N THR A 20 31.78 44.37 9.19
CA THR A 20 32.70 43.96 8.10
C THR A 20 32.16 42.72 7.38
N LEU A 21 31.25 42.96 6.44
CA LEU A 21 31.01 42.08 5.30
C LEU A 21 31.81 42.65 4.12
N ALA A 22 32.91 42.01 3.75
CA ALA A 22 33.42 42.05 2.37
C ALA A 22 34.56 41.04 2.20
N SER A 23 34.49 40.27 1.12
CA SER A 23 35.53 39.38 0.56
C SER A 23 35.98 38.20 1.41
N GLY A 24 35.33 37.05 1.23
CA GLY A 24 35.83 35.77 1.71
C GLY A 24 34.95 34.64 1.17
N ALA A 25 35.39 34.01 0.08
CA ALA A 25 34.73 32.88 -0.55
C ALA A 25 34.44 31.77 0.48
N THR A 26 33.16 31.48 0.68
CA THR A 26 32.71 30.28 1.39
C THR A 26 31.74 29.54 0.49
N THR A 27 32.30 28.70 -0.39
CA THR A 27 31.59 27.59 -1.00
C THR A 27 31.26 26.58 0.11
N VAL A 28 30.13 26.79 0.79
CA VAL A 28 29.53 25.73 1.61
C VAL A 28 28.91 24.74 0.63
N ALA A 29 29.60 23.62 0.42
CA ALA A 29 29.10 22.47 -0.31
C ALA A 29 27.93 21.85 0.49
N ALA A 30 26.71 22.33 0.23
CA ALA A 30 25.48 21.63 0.57
C ALA A 30 25.25 20.51 -0.46
N THR A 31 26.04 19.46 -0.39
CA THR A 31 25.84 18.25 -1.19
C THR A 31 24.81 17.35 -0.52
N GLY A 32 23.66 17.19 -1.17
CA GLY A 32 22.92 15.92 -1.12
C GLY A 32 21.56 15.91 -0.43
N ALA A 33 20.57 16.67 -0.92
CA ALA A 33 19.15 16.32 -0.87
C ALA A 33 18.31 17.27 -1.74
N LEU A 34 18.69 17.46 -3.01
CA LEU A 34 17.78 18.06 -3.99
C LEU A 34 17.05 16.93 -4.69
N ALA A 35 15.77 16.83 -4.34
CA ALA A 35 14.70 16.04 -4.92
C ALA A 35 14.90 15.74 -6.43
N GLN A 36 15.30 14.51 -6.75
CA GLN A 36 15.04 13.94 -8.07
C GLN A 36 13.56 13.56 -8.14
N THR A 37 12.72 14.54 -8.42
CA THR A 37 11.31 14.36 -8.73
C THR A 37 11.14 14.43 -10.24
N GLY A 38 10.76 13.32 -10.86
CA GLY A 38 10.48 13.21 -12.29
C GLY A 38 11.71 13.27 -13.20
N ALA A 39 11.70 12.47 -14.26
CA ALA A 39 12.76 12.40 -15.27
C ALA A 39 12.84 13.66 -16.17
N ASN A 40 12.84 14.86 -15.61
CA ASN A 40 13.17 16.07 -16.36
C ASN A 40 14.69 16.27 -16.40
N GLY A 41 15.38 15.34 -17.07
CA GLY A 41 16.62 15.73 -17.71
C GLY A 41 16.30 16.88 -18.66
N ALA A 42 17.04 17.99 -18.57
CA ALA A 42 16.80 19.16 -19.41
C ALA A 42 16.60 18.72 -20.87
N ALA A 43 15.52 19.19 -21.50
CA ALA A 43 15.22 18.81 -22.86
C ALA A 43 16.42 19.12 -23.76
N ARG A 44 16.84 18.14 -24.56
CA ARG A 44 17.98 18.34 -25.47
C ARG A 44 17.57 19.37 -26.53
N PRO A 45 18.25 20.53 -26.66
CA PRO A 45 17.81 21.58 -27.59
C PRO A 45 17.63 21.12 -29.03
N LYS A 46 18.48 20.18 -29.49
CA LYS A 46 18.39 19.57 -30.82
C LYS A 46 17.09 18.78 -31.09
N ASN A 47 16.37 18.39 -30.04
CA ASN A 47 15.11 17.65 -30.11
C ASN A 47 13.88 18.55 -29.87
N LEU A 48 14.08 19.85 -29.65
CA LEU A 48 12.99 20.80 -29.47
C LEU A 48 12.59 21.45 -30.80
N PRO A 49 11.30 21.77 -31.01
CA PRO A 49 10.85 22.54 -32.16
C PRO A 49 11.63 23.85 -32.34
N PRO A 50 11.96 24.27 -33.58
CA PRO A 50 11.50 23.70 -34.86
C PRO A 50 12.33 22.51 -35.38
N ASN A 51 13.30 21.99 -34.62
CA ASN A 51 14.16 20.90 -35.08
C ASN A 51 13.39 19.57 -35.21
N VAL A 52 13.79 18.73 -36.17
CA VAL A 52 13.30 17.35 -36.27
C VAL A 52 13.96 16.50 -35.17
N PRO A 53 13.20 15.91 -34.24
CA PRO A 53 13.76 15.15 -33.13
C PRO A 53 14.40 13.84 -33.59
N ASP A 54 15.36 13.33 -32.83
CA ASP A 54 16.11 12.12 -33.21
C ASP A 54 15.23 10.86 -33.37
N TRP A 55 14.20 10.69 -32.52
CA TRP A 55 13.34 9.50 -32.54
C TRP A 55 12.42 9.42 -33.77
N SER A 56 12.25 10.51 -34.54
CA SER A 56 11.48 10.48 -35.79
C SER A 56 12.33 10.14 -37.01
N LYS A 57 13.65 9.95 -36.86
CA LYS A 57 14.59 9.70 -37.96
C LYS A 57 14.94 8.22 -38.16
N VAL A 58 14.58 7.37 -37.20
CA VAL A 58 14.89 5.94 -37.20
C VAL A 58 13.68 5.14 -36.76
N LEU A 59 13.55 3.90 -37.24
CA LEU A 59 12.52 2.98 -36.76
C LEU A 59 12.83 2.55 -35.32
N GLY A 60 11.78 2.41 -34.52
CA GLY A 60 11.85 1.82 -33.18
C GLY A 60 11.67 0.30 -33.20
N ASP A 61 11.50 -0.28 -32.01
CA ASP A 61 11.17 -1.69 -31.83
C ASP A 61 9.89 -2.07 -32.59
N GLY A 62 9.89 -3.26 -33.21
CA GLY A 62 8.73 -3.80 -33.91
C GLY A 62 7.65 -4.36 -32.96
N VAL A 63 6.51 -4.74 -33.53
CA VAL A 63 5.49 -5.51 -32.79
C VAL A 63 6.10 -6.78 -32.19
N ALA A 64 5.69 -7.16 -30.98
CA ALA A 64 6.20 -8.29 -30.21
C ALA A 64 7.65 -8.21 -29.69
N ALA A 65 8.34 -7.07 -29.79
CA ALA A 65 9.65 -6.89 -29.14
C ALA A 65 9.57 -7.04 -27.60
N HIS A 66 8.42 -6.68 -27.02
CA HIS A 66 8.12 -6.85 -25.59
C HIS A 66 6.75 -7.56 -25.45
N PRO A 67 6.71 -8.91 -25.49
CA PRO A 67 5.45 -9.66 -25.46
C PRO A 67 4.59 -9.40 -24.22
N TYR A 68 5.22 -8.99 -23.12
CA TYR A 68 4.56 -8.42 -21.96
C TYR A 68 5.23 -7.09 -21.63
N GLY A 69 4.50 -5.99 -21.79
CA GLY A 69 5.04 -4.65 -21.68
C GLY A 69 5.47 -4.28 -20.26
N THR A 70 6.48 -3.41 -20.16
CA THR A 70 6.90 -2.77 -18.91
C THR A 70 6.83 -1.24 -19.06
N PRO A 71 6.79 -0.48 -17.94
CA PRO A 71 6.83 0.97 -18.00
C PRO A 71 8.06 1.48 -18.74
N SER A 72 7.92 2.63 -19.41
CA SER A 72 9.04 3.32 -20.04
C SER A 72 10.18 3.58 -19.04
N LYS A 73 11.43 3.55 -19.52
CA LYS A 73 12.62 3.85 -18.71
C LYS A 73 12.61 5.24 -18.05
N PHE A 74 11.76 6.16 -18.55
CA PHE A 74 11.57 7.49 -17.97
C PHE A 74 10.66 7.49 -16.73
N GLU A 75 9.90 6.41 -16.48
CA GLU A 75 9.02 6.23 -15.32
C GLU A 75 9.69 5.44 -14.18
N LYS A 76 11.03 5.38 -14.16
CA LYS A 76 11.81 4.55 -13.21
C LYS A 76 11.56 4.83 -11.72
N THR A 77 11.00 5.99 -11.38
CA THR A 77 10.72 6.38 -9.99
C THR A 77 9.36 5.89 -9.50
N VAL A 78 8.46 5.52 -10.42
CA VAL A 78 7.10 5.05 -10.13
C VAL A 78 7.16 3.55 -9.83
N VAL A 79 7.64 3.24 -8.63
CA VAL A 79 7.88 1.87 -8.15
C VAL A 79 7.40 1.72 -6.71
N ARG A 80 7.18 0.48 -6.28
CA ARG A 80 7.03 0.17 -4.85
C ARG A 80 8.32 0.55 -4.12
N ARG A 81 8.19 1.06 -2.89
CA ARG A 81 9.32 1.34 -2.00
C ARG A 81 9.03 0.76 -0.63
N ASP A 82 10.05 0.37 0.11
CA ASP A 82 9.97 -0.02 1.52
C ASP A 82 10.69 1.00 2.41
N VAL A 83 10.53 0.84 3.71
CA VAL A 83 11.27 1.60 4.73
C VAL A 83 11.81 0.59 5.72
N GLU A 84 13.10 0.27 5.58
CA GLU A 84 13.73 -0.88 6.25
C GLU A 84 13.57 -0.89 7.78
N TRP A 85 13.59 0.27 8.42
CA TRP A 85 13.50 0.36 9.88
C TRP A 85 12.09 0.12 10.45
N LEU A 86 11.04 0.04 9.61
CA LEU A 86 9.67 -0.17 10.08
C LEU A 86 9.43 -1.55 10.69
N THR A 87 10.18 -2.56 10.26
CA THR A 87 9.96 -3.95 10.65
C THR A 87 11.28 -4.69 10.89
N ALA A 88 11.24 -5.75 11.69
CA ALA A 88 12.43 -6.51 12.04
C ALA A 88 13.02 -7.34 10.88
N SER A 89 12.22 -7.72 9.89
CA SER A 89 12.68 -8.44 8.69
C SER A 89 11.88 -8.00 7.46
N ARG A 90 12.38 -8.33 6.25
CA ARG A 90 11.71 -8.00 4.98
C ARG A 90 10.58 -8.98 4.63
N GLU A 91 10.68 -10.21 5.13
CA GLU A 91 9.68 -11.27 4.94
C GLU A 91 8.41 -11.01 5.76
N SER A 92 8.54 -10.31 6.89
CA SER A 92 7.42 -9.83 7.70
C SER A 92 7.28 -8.31 7.61
N SER A 93 7.26 -7.78 6.39
CA SER A 93 7.31 -6.33 6.12
C SER A 93 6.16 -5.79 5.26
N VAL A 94 6.30 -4.53 4.88
CA VAL A 94 5.39 -3.77 4.03
C VAL A 94 6.19 -2.91 3.05
N ASN A 95 5.71 -2.83 1.81
CA ASN A 95 6.13 -1.79 0.85
C ASN A 95 4.92 -0.89 0.51
N PHE A 96 5.14 0.13 -0.30
CA PHE A 96 4.20 1.22 -0.49
C PHE A 96 3.89 1.47 -1.98
N THR A 97 2.62 1.56 -2.33
CA THR A 97 2.16 1.98 -3.66
C THR A 97 2.54 3.44 -3.91
N PRO A 98 3.15 3.79 -5.06
CA PRO A 98 3.56 5.16 -5.39
C PRO A 98 2.35 6.05 -5.78
N ILE A 99 1.37 6.20 -4.88
CA ILE A 99 0.11 6.91 -5.15
C ILE A 99 0.30 8.37 -5.58
N TYR A 100 1.44 8.98 -5.27
CA TYR A 100 1.79 10.35 -5.70
C TYR A 100 1.85 10.50 -7.24
N ALA A 101 2.18 9.44 -7.96
CA ALA A 101 2.40 9.44 -9.40
C ALA A 101 1.28 8.71 -10.18
N LEU A 102 0.23 8.25 -9.49
CA LEU A 102 -0.88 7.54 -10.13
C LEU A 102 -2.07 8.48 -10.34
N ASP A 103 -2.76 8.27 -11.45
CA ASP A 103 -4.03 8.91 -11.78
C ASP A 103 -5.17 7.90 -11.82
N GLY A 104 -6.40 8.39 -11.62
CA GLY A 104 -7.60 7.56 -11.58
C GLY A 104 -7.68 6.68 -10.34
N ILE A 105 -8.35 5.53 -10.46
CA ILE A 105 -8.62 4.65 -9.31
C ILE A 105 -8.00 3.26 -9.43
N ILE A 106 -7.55 2.82 -10.61
CA ILE A 106 -7.01 1.47 -10.79
C ILE A 106 -5.50 1.50 -10.59
N THR A 107 -5.03 0.83 -9.54
CA THR A 107 -3.61 0.64 -9.29
C THR A 107 -3.07 -0.43 -10.24
N PRO A 108 -2.00 -0.16 -11.02
CA PRO A 108 -1.34 -1.20 -11.82
C PRO A 108 -0.87 -2.35 -10.94
N ASN A 109 -1.03 -3.60 -11.39
CA ASN A 109 -0.73 -4.78 -10.57
C ASN A 109 0.69 -4.76 -10.00
N GLY A 110 1.68 -4.41 -10.83
CA GLY A 110 3.09 -4.29 -10.43
C GLY A 110 3.40 -3.17 -9.42
N LEU A 111 2.42 -2.31 -9.10
CA LEU A 111 2.55 -1.19 -8.16
C LEU A 111 1.67 -1.32 -6.92
N CYS A 112 0.79 -2.33 -6.87
CA CYS A 112 -0.02 -2.61 -5.69
C CYS A 112 0.86 -2.99 -4.51
N PHE A 113 0.69 -2.32 -3.37
CA PHE A 113 1.55 -2.51 -2.21
C PHE A 113 1.49 -3.95 -1.69
N GLU A 114 2.54 -4.35 -1.00
CA GLU A 114 2.69 -5.68 -0.45
C GLU A 114 2.77 -5.59 1.06
N ARG A 115 2.10 -6.52 1.74
CA ARG A 115 2.31 -6.84 3.15
C ARG A 115 2.41 -8.36 3.27
N HIS A 116 3.51 -8.83 3.85
CA HIS A 116 3.76 -10.24 4.13
C HIS A 116 4.07 -10.44 5.62
N HIS A 117 3.84 -11.64 6.14
CA HIS A 117 4.23 -12.03 7.51
C HIS A 117 5.22 -13.21 7.50
N GLY A 118 5.42 -13.87 6.36
CA GLY A 118 6.35 -14.98 6.14
C GLY A 118 6.89 -15.03 4.72
N GLY A 119 7.05 -13.87 4.07
CA GLY A 119 7.45 -13.76 2.66
C GLY A 119 6.30 -14.06 1.69
N ALA A 120 6.59 -13.94 0.39
CA ALA A 120 5.64 -14.33 -0.65
C ALA A 120 5.77 -15.83 -0.96
N ALA A 121 4.66 -16.58 -0.85
CA ALA A 121 4.66 -17.99 -1.21
C ALA A 121 4.56 -18.17 -2.74
N GLU A 122 5.41 -19.04 -3.28
CA GLU A 122 5.32 -19.50 -4.66
C GLU A 122 4.57 -20.84 -4.69
N ILE A 123 3.40 -20.85 -5.32
CA ILE A 123 2.50 -22.00 -5.30
C ILE A 123 2.16 -22.39 -6.73
N ASN A 124 2.48 -23.63 -7.09
CA ASN A 124 2.02 -24.25 -8.32
C ASN A 124 0.49 -24.47 -8.22
N PRO A 125 -0.32 -23.93 -9.16
CA PRO A 125 -1.78 -24.07 -9.11
C PRO A 125 -2.27 -25.52 -9.22
N ALA A 126 -1.47 -26.44 -9.77
CA ALA A 126 -1.80 -27.87 -9.82
C ALA A 126 -1.77 -28.53 -8.42
N ASP A 127 -0.92 -28.02 -7.53
CA ASP A 127 -0.73 -28.54 -6.17
C ASP A 127 -1.65 -27.84 -5.16
N HIS A 128 -2.12 -26.62 -5.49
CA HIS A 128 -3.00 -25.84 -4.61
C HIS A 128 -4.34 -26.55 -4.36
N ARG A 129 -4.80 -26.50 -3.12
CA ARG A 129 -6.12 -26.96 -2.68
C ARG A 129 -6.76 -25.93 -1.75
N LEU A 130 -8.07 -25.74 -1.90
CA LEU A 130 -8.90 -25.01 -0.95
C LEU A 130 -9.81 -25.99 -0.19
N MET A 131 -9.56 -26.17 1.10
CA MET A 131 -10.38 -27.00 1.99
C MET A 131 -11.48 -26.17 2.67
N ILE A 132 -12.72 -26.64 2.62
CA ILE A 132 -13.86 -26.10 3.37
C ILE A 132 -14.32 -27.17 4.37
N HIS A 133 -14.31 -26.87 5.67
CA HIS A 133 -14.70 -27.85 6.70
C HIS A 133 -15.28 -27.18 7.96
N GLY A 134 -15.48 -27.95 9.05
CA GLY A 134 -16.04 -27.48 10.31
C GLY A 134 -17.55 -27.72 10.39
N LEU A 135 -18.31 -26.70 10.80
CA LEU A 135 -19.77 -26.71 10.88
C LEU A 135 -20.43 -26.60 9.50
N VAL A 136 -20.18 -27.61 8.67
CA VAL A 136 -20.76 -27.80 7.34
C VAL A 136 -21.39 -29.19 7.23
N GLU A 137 -22.32 -29.38 6.31
CA GLU A 137 -22.93 -30.67 6.02
C GLU A 137 -21.95 -31.59 5.30
N LYS A 138 -21.18 -31.03 4.34
CA LYS A 138 -20.21 -31.76 3.53
C LYS A 138 -18.88 -31.02 3.53
N PRO A 139 -17.85 -31.54 4.24
CA PRO A 139 -16.49 -31.07 4.06
C PRO A 139 -16.02 -31.29 2.61
N LEU A 140 -15.39 -30.28 2.02
CA LEU A 140 -15.00 -30.26 0.61
C LEU A 140 -13.54 -29.84 0.45
N VAL A 141 -12.90 -30.34 -0.60
CA VAL A 141 -11.58 -29.88 -1.03
C VAL A 141 -11.66 -29.58 -2.52
N PHE A 142 -11.37 -28.34 -2.90
CA PHE A 142 -11.40 -27.88 -4.28
C PHE A 142 -10.00 -27.75 -4.85
N SER A 143 -9.80 -28.20 -6.09
CA SER A 143 -8.66 -27.82 -6.91
C SER A 143 -8.88 -26.45 -7.55
N MET A 144 -7.83 -25.84 -8.11
CA MET A 144 -8.00 -24.62 -8.93
C MET A 144 -8.94 -24.85 -10.13
N GLY A 145 -8.92 -26.05 -10.73
CA GLY A 145 -9.82 -26.41 -11.82
C GLY A 145 -11.30 -26.43 -11.40
N ASP A 146 -11.59 -26.79 -10.15
CA ASP A 146 -12.95 -26.75 -9.61
C ASP A 146 -13.42 -25.30 -9.39
N ILE A 147 -12.58 -24.49 -8.75
CA ILE A 147 -12.87 -23.07 -8.50
C ILE A 147 -13.13 -22.32 -9.80
N LEU A 148 -12.33 -22.57 -10.84
CA LEU A 148 -12.48 -21.89 -12.12
C LEU A 148 -13.79 -22.24 -12.83
N ARG A 149 -14.45 -23.37 -12.51
CA ARG A 149 -15.74 -23.76 -13.13
C ARG A 149 -16.96 -23.14 -12.43
N MET A 150 -16.79 -22.52 -11.28
CA MET A 150 -17.88 -21.89 -10.53
C MET A 150 -18.29 -20.52 -11.13
N PRO A 151 -19.51 -20.03 -10.85
CA PRO A 151 -19.95 -18.70 -11.25
C PRO A 151 -19.01 -17.59 -10.78
N ARG A 152 -18.64 -16.70 -11.70
CA ARG A 152 -17.63 -15.65 -11.46
C ARG A 152 -18.27 -14.27 -11.42
N THR A 153 -17.69 -13.35 -10.67
CA THR A 153 -18.02 -11.92 -10.68
C THR A 153 -16.77 -11.06 -10.80
N ASN A 154 -16.93 -9.84 -11.34
CA ASN A 154 -15.90 -8.82 -11.42
C ASN A 154 -16.29 -7.63 -10.55
N ARG A 155 -15.43 -7.22 -9.62
CA ARG A 155 -15.70 -6.08 -8.72
C ARG A 155 -14.46 -5.25 -8.50
N VAL A 156 -14.62 -3.93 -8.52
CA VAL A 156 -13.54 -2.99 -8.17
C VAL A 156 -13.59 -2.74 -6.68
N TYR A 157 -12.52 -3.08 -5.98
CA TYR A 157 -12.39 -2.86 -4.54
C TYR A 157 -11.02 -2.34 -4.18
N PHE A 158 -11.00 -1.47 -3.17
CA PHE A 158 -9.76 -1.06 -2.51
C PHE A 158 -9.43 -2.03 -1.39
N LEU A 159 -8.14 -2.24 -1.19
CA LEU A 159 -7.56 -2.90 -0.03
C LEU A 159 -6.66 -1.87 0.66
N GLU A 160 -6.94 -1.57 1.92
CA GLU A 160 -6.09 -0.72 2.75
C GLU A 160 -5.56 -1.52 3.95
N CYS A 161 -4.26 -1.43 4.23
CA CYS A 161 -3.68 -2.00 5.44
C CYS A 161 -4.22 -1.28 6.69
N ALA A 162 -4.53 -2.00 7.77
CA ALA A 162 -4.91 -1.40 9.05
C ALA A 162 -3.84 -0.42 9.60
N ALA A 163 -2.58 -0.65 9.24
CA ALA A 163 -1.44 0.17 9.65
C ALA A 163 -1.16 1.35 8.71
N ASN A 164 -1.99 1.57 7.67
CA ASN A 164 -1.80 2.69 6.76
C ASN A 164 -1.93 4.02 7.52
N SER A 165 -0.93 4.90 7.38
CA SER A 165 -0.77 6.12 8.20
C SER A 165 -0.48 5.87 9.69
N GLY A 166 -0.18 4.63 10.08
CA GLY A 166 0.06 4.25 11.47
C GLY A 166 1.29 4.94 12.07
N MET A 167 2.31 5.20 11.26
CA MET A 167 3.50 5.90 11.73
C MET A 167 3.21 7.37 12.09
N GLU A 168 2.11 7.93 11.57
CA GLU A 168 1.74 9.33 11.76
C GLU A 168 0.86 9.55 13.01
N TRP A 169 0.45 8.50 13.74
CA TRP A 169 -0.43 8.61 14.93
C TRP A 169 0.13 9.52 16.03
N ARG A 170 1.46 9.61 16.16
CA ARG A 170 2.14 10.42 17.20
C ARG A 170 2.78 11.70 16.67
N GLY A 171 2.51 12.05 15.41
CA GLY A 171 3.10 13.20 14.73
C GLY A 171 3.71 12.81 13.39
N SER A 172 4.14 13.83 12.63
CA SER A 172 4.65 13.63 11.27
C SER A 172 5.99 12.93 11.24
N GLN A 173 6.08 11.76 10.60
CA GLN A 173 7.31 10.95 10.57
C GLN A 173 7.86 10.75 9.16
N LEU A 174 7.02 10.39 8.19
CA LEU A 174 7.46 10.01 6.85
C LEU A 174 7.21 11.12 5.83
N ASN A 175 8.18 11.34 4.93
CA ASN A 175 8.13 12.43 3.94
C ASN A 175 7.59 11.96 2.58
N GLY A 176 6.26 11.89 2.45
CA GLY A 176 5.60 11.56 1.19
C GLY A 176 4.29 10.82 1.37
N CYS A 177 3.34 11.01 0.46
CA CYS A 177 2.07 10.30 0.47
C CYS A 177 2.22 8.81 0.10
N GLN A 178 3.27 8.42 -0.66
CA GLN A 178 3.63 7.01 -0.83
C GLN A 178 3.83 6.35 0.54
N PHE A 179 4.61 6.95 1.42
CA PHE A 179 4.97 6.34 2.70
C PHE A 179 3.87 6.50 3.77
N THR A 180 3.21 7.65 3.81
CA THR A 180 2.19 7.93 4.83
C THR A 180 0.82 7.32 4.50
N HIS A 181 0.51 7.09 3.22
CA HIS A 181 -0.83 6.66 2.78
C HIS A 181 -0.80 5.54 1.73
N GLY A 182 0.37 5.10 1.26
CA GLY A 182 0.50 4.13 0.17
C GLY A 182 0.42 2.65 0.56
N MET A 183 0.02 2.31 1.80
CA MET A 183 -0.40 0.93 2.11
C MET A 183 -1.84 0.69 1.65
N VAL A 184 -2.12 1.04 0.40
CA VAL A 184 -3.43 0.95 -0.25
C VAL A 184 -3.27 0.63 -1.74
N HIS A 185 -4.17 -0.19 -2.28
CA HIS A 185 -4.32 -0.36 -3.72
C HIS A 185 -5.79 -0.61 -4.07
N ASN A 186 -6.21 -0.25 -5.28
CA ASN A 186 -7.58 -0.48 -5.76
C ASN A 186 -7.57 -1.11 -7.15
N VAL A 187 -8.26 -2.24 -7.29
CA VAL A 187 -8.17 -3.11 -8.47
C VAL A 187 -9.49 -3.79 -8.76
N MET A 188 -9.65 -4.25 -9.99
CA MET A 188 -10.75 -5.14 -10.36
C MET A 188 -10.39 -6.59 -10.02
N TYR A 189 -11.06 -7.18 -9.05
CA TYR A 189 -10.95 -8.60 -8.75
C TYR A 189 -11.92 -9.42 -9.60
N THR A 190 -11.46 -10.55 -10.13
CA THR A 190 -12.33 -11.63 -10.62
C THR A 190 -12.24 -12.82 -9.69
N GLY A 191 -13.39 -13.32 -9.26
CA GLY A 191 -13.47 -14.43 -8.31
C GLY A 191 -14.85 -15.05 -8.24
N VAL A 192 -14.96 -16.08 -7.41
CA VAL A 192 -16.23 -16.72 -7.03
C VAL A 192 -16.74 -16.03 -5.76
N PRO A 193 -18.02 -15.63 -5.67
CA PRO A 193 -18.59 -15.20 -4.40
C PRO A 193 -18.42 -16.29 -3.34
N LEU A 194 -17.85 -15.97 -2.18
CA LEU A 194 -17.59 -16.96 -1.14
C LEU A 194 -18.88 -17.67 -0.70
N LYS A 195 -20.01 -16.97 -0.75
CA LYS A 195 -21.35 -17.52 -0.58
C LYS A 195 -21.58 -18.81 -1.39
N VAL A 196 -21.22 -18.83 -2.68
CA VAL A 196 -21.43 -19.99 -3.57
C VAL A 196 -20.65 -21.20 -3.07
N ILE A 197 -19.41 -21.00 -2.63
CA ILE A 197 -18.54 -22.06 -2.12
C ILE A 197 -19.07 -22.60 -0.78
N LEU A 198 -19.54 -21.71 0.10
CA LEU A 198 -20.10 -22.09 1.40
C LEU A 198 -21.47 -22.79 1.28
N GLU A 199 -22.29 -22.39 0.31
CA GLU A 199 -23.56 -23.06 0.00
C GLU A 199 -23.33 -24.47 -0.52
N GLU A 200 -22.32 -24.70 -1.37
CA GLU A 200 -21.95 -26.04 -1.85
C GLU A 200 -21.52 -26.98 -0.70
N ALA A 201 -20.83 -26.46 0.31
CA ALA A 201 -20.47 -27.21 1.52
C ALA A 201 -21.66 -27.43 2.48
N GLY A 202 -22.69 -26.58 2.37
CA GLY A 202 -23.85 -26.56 3.27
C GLY A 202 -23.50 -26.10 4.68
N VAL A 203 -23.37 -24.80 4.91
CA VAL A 203 -23.13 -24.25 6.27
C VAL A 203 -24.27 -24.63 7.22
N LYS A 204 -23.92 -25.25 8.35
CA LYS A 204 -24.89 -25.63 9.38
C LYS A 204 -25.45 -24.39 10.11
N PRO A 205 -26.68 -24.42 10.66
CA PRO A 205 -27.29 -23.28 11.35
C PRO A 205 -26.45 -22.68 12.49
N GLN A 206 -25.63 -23.51 13.13
CA GLN A 206 -24.70 -23.12 14.21
C GLN A 206 -23.45 -22.39 13.70
N GLY A 207 -23.13 -22.48 12.40
CA GLY A 207 -22.00 -21.77 11.79
C GLY A 207 -22.25 -20.26 11.78
N LYS A 208 -21.51 -19.53 12.62
CA LYS A 208 -21.61 -18.06 12.77
C LYS A 208 -20.33 -17.33 12.35
N TRP A 209 -19.23 -18.05 12.20
CA TRP A 209 -17.92 -17.52 11.85
C TRP A 209 -17.22 -18.45 10.87
N ILE A 210 -16.28 -17.88 10.11
CA ILE A 210 -15.29 -18.64 9.36
C ILE A 210 -13.89 -18.27 9.84
N LEU A 211 -12.97 -19.24 9.84
CA LEU A 211 -11.54 -19.03 9.92
C LEU A 211 -10.94 -19.18 8.53
N ALA A 212 -10.48 -18.10 7.93
CA ALA A 212 -9.71 -18.15 6.68
C ALA A 212 -8.22 -18.33 7.01
N GLU A 213 -7.52 -19.20 6.28
CA GLU A 213 -6.11 -19.52 6.50
C GLU A 213 -5.31 -19.53 5.19
N GLY A 214 -4.15 -18.86 5.22
CA GLY A 214 -3.17 -18.80 4.14
C GLY A 214 -2.19 -19.98 4.13
N ALA A 215 -1.58 -20.25 2.98
CA ALA A 215 -0.65 -21.34 2.77
C ALA A 215 0.83 -20.97 2.94
N ASP A 216 1.14 -19.70 3.22
CA ASP A 216 2.51 -19.26 3.47
C ASP A 216 3.00 -19.69 4.85
N ALA A 217 4.30 -19.51 5.11
CA ALA A 217 4.94 -19.93 6.36
C ALA A 217 4.38 -19.22 7.60
N SER A 218 3.75 -18.05 7.46
CA SER A 218 3.08 -17.39 8.59
C SER A 218 1.77 -18.06 9.00
N GLY A 219 1.15 -18.84 8.10
CA GLY A 219 -0.16 -19.44 8.33
C GLY A 219 -1.20 -18.38 8.69
N MET A 220 -1.18 -17.22 8.01
CA MET A 220 -2.07 -16.09 8.29
C MET A 220 -3.52 -16.56 8.47
N THR A 221 -4.09 -16.30 9.65
CA THR A 221 -5.45 -16.71 10.00
C THR A 221 -6.28 -15.52 10.44
N ARG A 222 -7.53 -15.46 9.95
CA ARG A 222 -8.48 -14.41 10.36
C ARG A 222 -9.90 -14.96 10.50
N SER A 223 -10.53 -14.61 11.62
CA SER A 223 -11.94 -14.89 11.88
C SER A 223 -12.82 -13.84 11.20
N ILE A 224 -13.82 -14.28 10.42
CA ILE A 224 -14.78 -13.44 9.72
C ILE A 224 -16.19 -13.88 10.09
N PRO A 225 -17.10 -12.98 10.51
CA PRO A 225 -18.50 -13.30 10.71
C PRO A 225 -19.12 -13.88 9.44
N ILE A 226 -19.94 -14.92 9.59
CA ILE A 226 -20.55 -15.62 8.46
C ILE A 226 -21.39 -14.68 7.59
N GLU A 227 -22.05 -13.68 8.18
CA GLU A 227 -22.85 -12.68 7.47
C GLU A 227 -22.01 -11.88 6.48
N LYS A 228 -20.79 -11.50 6.87
CA LYS A 228 -19.84 -10.81 5.97
C LYS A 228 -19.38 -11.75 4.85
N ALA A 229 -19.03 -12.99 5.19
CA ALA A 229 -18.59 -14.00 4.24
C ALA A 229 -19.66 -14.34 3.17
N LEU A 230 -20.93 -14.41 3.57
CA LEU A 230 -22.07 -14.66 2.68
C LEU A 230 -22.54 -13.40 1.94
N GLY A 231 -22.17 -12.20 2.41
CA GLY A 231 -22.59 -10.92 1.85
C GLY A 231 -21.87 -10.56 0.55
N ASP A 232 -20.58 -10.20 0.65
CA ASP A 232 -19.84 -9.58 -0.45
C ASP A 232 -18.38 -10.07 -0.60
N CYS A 233 -17.96 -11.06 0.20
CA CYS A 233 -16.63 -11.65 0.08
C CYS A 233 -16.46 -12.45 -1.22
N LEU A 234 -15.26 -12.40 -1.79
CA LEU A 234 -14.88 -13.19 -2.98
C LEU A 234 -13.68 -14.07 -2.68
N VAL A 235 -13.68 -15.26 -3.27
CA VAL A 235 -12.48 -16.08 -3.46
C VAL A 235 -11.95 -15.74 -4.87
N ALA A 236 -10.92 -14.88 -4.91
CA ALA A 236 -10.41 -14.28 -6.15
C ALA A 236 -9.16 -15.00 -6.67
N PHE A 237 -9.07 -15.08 -8.00
CA PHE A 237 -7.94 -15.68 -8.73
C PHE A 237 -7.42 -14.77 -9.87
N LYS A 238 -8.06 -13.61 -10.12
CA LYS A 238 -7.56 -12.56 -11.01
C LYS A 238 -7.64 -11.17 -10.39
N MET A 239 -6.77 -10.29 -10.88
CA MET A 239 -6.64 -8.89 -10.50
C MET A 239 -6.32 -8.07 -11.76
N ASN A 240 -7.14 -7.06 -12.05
CA ASN A 240 -7.07 -6.23 -13.26
C ASN A 240 -7.04 -7.06 -14.57
N GLY A 241 -7.86 -8.11 -14.65
CA GLY A 241 -8.05 -8.92 -15.87
C GLY A 241 -7.07 -10.08 -16.05
N GLU A 242 -5.93 -10.06 -15.37
CA GLU A 242 -4.91 -11.13 -15.38
C GLU A 242 -4.90 -11.92 -14.06
N ALA A 243 -4.18 -13.05 -14.03
CA ALA A 243 -4.01 -13.81 -12.79
C ALA A 243 -3.43 -12.94 -11.66
N LEU A 244 -3.71 -13.30 -10.41
CA LEU A 244 -3.06 -12.68 -9.27
C LEU A 244 -1.54 -12.71 -9.44
N ARG A 245 -0.85 -11.66 -8.99
CA ARG A 245 0.61 -11.70 -8.83
C ARG A 245 0.98 -12.59 -7.64
N THR A 246 2.16 -13.20 -7.66
CA THR A 246 2.67 -14.05 -6.57
C THR A 246 2.55 -13.36 -5.22
N GLU A 247 3.03 -12.12 -5.13
CA GLU A 247 2.99 -11.30 -3.92
C GLU A 247 1.58 -10.88 -3.48
N GLN A 248 0.60 -10.97 -4.40
CA GLN A 248 -0.81 -10.66 -4.16
C GLN A 248 -1.67 -11.90 -3.89
N GLY A 249 -1.05 -13.07 -3.72
CA GLY A 249 -1.72 -14.29 -3.27
C GLY A 249 -2.04 -15.29 -4.37
N TYR A 250 -1.31 -15.31 -5.47
CA TYR A 250 -1.46 -16.35 -6.49
C TYR A 250 -1.33 -17.77 -5.89
N PRO A 251 -2.19 -18.73 -6.24
CA PRO A 251 -3.25 -18.65 -7.25
C PRO A 251 -4.61 -18.17 -6.71
N LEU A 252 -4.76 -18.04 -5.40
CA LEU A 252 -6.06 -17.82 -4.76
C LEU A 252 -5.95 -16.94 -3.51
N ARG A 253 -6.81 -15.93 -3.40
CA ARG A 253 -6.92 -15.09 -2.19
C ARG A 253 -8.36 -14.86 -1.79
N LEU A 254 -8.56 -14.52 -0.52
CA LEU A 254 -9.79 -13.92 -0.04
C LEU A 254 -9.80 -12.41 -0.29
N VAL A 255 -10.98 -11.89 -0.66
CA VAL A 255 -11.29 -10.47 -0.84
C VAL A 255 -12.44 -10.14 0.10
N VAL A 256 -12.25 -9.15 0.98
CA VAL A 256 -13.20 -8.79 2.06
C VAL A 256 -13.51 -7.29 1.98
N PRO A 257 -14.42 -6.87 1.07
CA PRO A 257 -14.58 -5.46 0.70
C PRO A 257 -14.83 -4.53 1.91
N GLY A 258 -14.13 -3.40 1.93
CA GLY A 258 -14.28 -2.37 2.97
C GLY A 258 -13.73 -2.71 4.35
N TRP A 259 -13.19 -3.92 4.55
CA TRP A 259 -12.54 -4.31 5.79
C TRP A 259 -11.01 -4.24 5.67
N GLU A 260 -10.33 -4.15 6.80
CA GLU A 260 -8.88 -4.05 6.90
C GLU A 260 -8.15 -5.15 6.09
N GLY A 261 -7.03 -4.79 5.48
CA GLY A 261 -6.35 -5.64 4.49
C GLY A 261 -5.83 -6.98 5.03
N ASN A 262 -5.68 -7.15 6.34
CA ASN A 262 -5.22 -8.43 6.92
C ASN A 262 -6.24 -9.58 6.72
N LEU A 263 -7.55 -9.30 6.60
CA LEU A 263 -8.57 -10.34 6.41
C LEU A 263 -8.61 -10.82 4.96
N TRP A 264 -7.91 -10.13 4.07
CA TRP A 264 -7.80 -10.47 2.66
C TRP A 264 -6.73 -11.55 2.47
N VAL A 265 -6.90 -12.66 3.18
CA VAL A 265 -5.94 -13.76 3.31
C VAL A 265 -5.46 -14.20 1.95
N LYS A 266 -4.14 -14.10 1.74
CA LYS A 266 -3.45 -14.51 0.51
C LYS A 266 -3.11 -15.99 0.57
N TRP A 267 -2.91 -16.60 -0.61
CA TRP A 267 -2.58 -18.02 -0.72
C TRP A 267 -3.58 -18.90 0.02
N LEU A 268 -4.86 -18.55 -0.10
CA LEU A 268 -5.95 -19.11 0.69
C LEU A 268 -6.02 -20.63 0.49
N ARG A 269 -5.83 -21.40 1.55
CA ARG A 269 -5.87 -22.87 1.48
C ARG A 269 -6.99 -23.51 2.30
N ARG A 270 -7.53 -22.80 3.29
CA ARG A 270 -8.53 -23.38 4.18
C ARG A 270 -9.53 -22.35 4.68
N ILE A 271 -10.78 -22.76 4.74
CA ILE A 271 -11.87 -22.06 5.41
C ILE A 271 -12.55 -23.07 6.35
N GLU A 272 -12.53 -22.79 7.64
CA GLU A 272 -13.24 -23.59 8.64
C GLU A 272 -14.43 -22.82 9.19
N VAL A 273 -15.60 -23.44 9.22
CA VAL A 273 -16.82 -22.85 9.74
C VAL A 273 -16.97 -23.21 11.22
N GLY A 274 -17.21 -22.21 12.06
CA GLY A 274 -17.33 -22.35 13.51
C GLY A 274 -18.45 -21.50 14.09
N ASP A 275 -18.75 -21.71 15.37
CA ASP A 275 -19.80 -20.98 16.10
C ASP A 275 -19.29 -19.66 16.72
N LYS A 276 -17.97 -19.52 16.83
CA LYS A 276 -17.26 -18.41 17.49
C LYS A 276 -16.00 -18.02 16.71
N PRO A 277 -15.46 -16.80 16.89
CA PRO A 277 -14.14 -16.45 16.38
C PRO A 277 -13.05 -17.23 17.14
N TRP A 278 -11.90 -17.45 16.48
CA TRP A 278 -10.81 -18.28 17.00
C TRP A 278 -9.84 -17.55 17.93
N TYR A 279 -9.83 -16.22 17.92
CA TYR A 279 -8.91 -15.39 18.70
C TYR A 279 -7.44 -15.72 18.42
N THR A 280 -7.08 -15.85 17.14
CA THR A 280 -5.70 -16.12 16.71
C THR A 280 -4.77 -14.92 16.96
N HIS A 281 -3.46 -15.11 16.76
CA HIS A 281 -2.45 -14.07 16.99
C HIS A 281 -2.77 -12.75 16.27
N GLU A 282 -3.23 -12.84 15.02
CA GLU A 282 -3.51 -11.70 14.12
C GLU A 282 -4.89 -11.05 14.35
N GLU A 283 -5.55 -11.37 15.46
CA GLU A 283 -6.80 -10.72 15.91
C GLU A 283 -6.85 -10.56 17.44
N THR A 284 -5.72 -10.78 18.12
CA THR A 284 -5.53 -10.61 19.56
C THR A 284 -4.29 -9.77 19.86
N SER A 285 -3.10 -10.30 19.52
CA SER A 285 -1.82 -9.62 19.70
C SER A 285 -1.64 -8.49 18.69
N LYS A 286 -2.03 -8.73 17.44
CA LYS A 286 -2.03 -7.74 16.37
C LYS A 286 -3.46 -7.35 16.01
N TYR A 287 -3.58 -6.24 15.29
CA TYR A 287 -4.85 -5.70 14.79
C TYR A 287 -5.91 -5.53 15.89
N THR A 288 -5.44 -5.21 17.10
CA THR A 288 -6.24 -4.68 18.19
C THR A 288 -5.78 -3.26 18.46
N THR A 289 -6.72 -2.35 18.74
CA THR A 289 -6.43 -0.93 18.95
C THR A 289 -6.35 -0.65 20.44
N LEU A 290 -5.15 -0.35 20.96
CA LEU A 290 -4.97 0.08 22.34
C LEU A 290 -5.62 1.45 22.56
N MET A 291 -6.45 1.55 23.58
CA MET A 291 -7.16 2.76 23.98
C MET A 291 -6.45 3.45 25.16
N ALA A 292 -6.80 4.70 25.43
CA ALA A 292 -6.19 5.51 26.49
C ALA A 292 -6.39 4.94 27.90
N ASP A 293 -7.42 4.12 28.12
CA ASP A 293 -7.73 3.47 29.40
C ASP A 293 -7.00 2.13 29.60
N GLY A 294 -6.09 1.77 28.69
CA GLY A 294 -5.32 0.53 28.74
C GLY A 294 -6.04 -0.71 28.21
N ARG A 295 -7.31 -0.60 27.78
CA ARG A 295 -8.03 -1.68 27.11
C ARG A 295 -7.79 -1.65 25.60
N SER A 296 -7.92 -2.80 24.94
CA SER A 296 -7.82 -2.88 23.47
C SER A 296 -9.17 -3.19 22.82
N ARG A 297 -9.50 -2.47 21.75
CA ARG A 297 -10.61 -2.82 20.86
C ARG A 297 -10.17 -3.97 19.95
N LYS A 298 -10.98 -5.01 19.87
CA LYS A 298 -10.84 -6.12 18.91
C LYS A 298 -11.88 -6.00 17.81
N PHE A 299 -11.65 -6.66 16.68
CA PHE A 299 -12.61 -6.75 15.58
C PHE A 299 -13.04 -5.37 15.03
N THR A 300 -12.10 -4.43 14.99
CA THR A 300 -12.24 -3.13 14.33
C THR A 300 -12.09 -3.31 12.82
N PHE A 301 -13.06 -3.99 12.21
CA PHE A 301 -12.91 -4.51 10.86
C PHE A 301 -12.97 -3.45 9.77
N PHE A 302 -13.89 -2.48 9.88
CA PHE A 302 -14.12 -1.50 8.82
C PHE A 302 -12.94 -0.53 8.69
N MET A 303 -12.52 -0.27 7.45
CA MET A 303 -11.72 0.90 7.12
C MET A 303 -12.67 2.10 6.99
N ASP A 304 -12.56 3.09 7.88
CA ASP A 304 -13.43 4.27 7.86
C ASP A 304 -13.15 5.19 6.64
N ALA A 305 -13.92 6.26 6.49
CA ALA A 305 -13.70 7.22 5.41
C ALA A 305 -12.33 7.92 5.55
N LYS A 306 -11.56 7.96 4.45
CA LYS A 306 -10.21 8.52 4.42
C LYS A 306 -9.92 9.12 3.06
N SER A 307 -9.01 10.11 3.03
CA SER A 307 -8.58 10.77 1.80
C SER A 307 -7.16 11.32 1.93
N VAL A 308 -6.49 11.54 0.81
CA VAL A 308 -5.16 12.16 0.75
C VAL A 308 -4.99 12.93 -0.55
N VAL A 309 -4.35 14.10 -0.46
CA VAL A 309 -3.85 14.85 -1.63
C VAL A 309 -2.58 14.16 -2.13
N THR A 310 -2.56 13.75 -3.39
CA THR A 310 -1.41 13.09 -4.03
C THR A 310 -0.51 14.08 -4.75
N SER A 311 -1.07 15.20 -5.23
CA SER A 311 -0.32 16.29 -5.87
C SER A 311 -1.04 17.64 -5.69
N PRO A 312 -0.32 18.73 -5.33
CA PRO A 312 1.06 18.73 -4.86
C PRO A 312 1.24 17.97 -3.54
N SER A 313 2.37 17.31 -3.40
CA SER A 313 2.78 16.56 -2.20
C SER A 313 4.30 16.66 -2.05
N PRO A 314 4.92 16.19 -0.95
CA PRO A 314 6.38 16.22 -0.83
C PRO A 314 7.12 15.53 -1.98
N GLU A 315 6.49 14.54 -2.62
CA GLU A 315 7.02 13.79 -3.76
C GLU A 315 6.67 14.44 -5.11
N MET A 316 5.66 15.33 -5.12
CA MET A 316 5.21 16.12 -6.28
C MET A 316 5.21 17.61 -5.93
N PRO A 317 6.39 18.25 -5.80
CA PRO A 317 6.48 19.66 -5.44
C PRO A 317 5.92 20.55 -6.54
N LEU A 318 5.40 21.72 -6.16
CA LEU A 318 5.00 22.75 -7.12
C LEU A 318 6.24 23.33 -7.82
N LEU A 319 6.32 23.14 -9.14
CA LEU A 319 7.47 23.59 -9.94
C LEU A 319 7.26 24.96 -10.62
N ALA A 320 6.02 25.45 -10.69
CA ALA A 320 5.71 26.69 -11.38
C ALA A 320 4.60 27.49 -10.68
N LYS A 321 4.66 28.82 -10.86
CA LYS A 321 3.58 29.73 -10.46
C LYS A 321 2.42 29.66 -11.45
N GLY A 322 1.22 30.03 -11.01
CA GLY A 322 0.02 30.10 -11.84
C GLY A 322 -0.90 28.89 -11.66
N ARG A 323 -1.53 28.44 -12.75
CA ARG A 323 -2.51 27.34 -12.72
C ARG A 323 -1.83 26.03 -12.34
N ASN A 324 -2.24 25.46 -11.22
CA ASN A 324 -1.81 24.15 -10.74
C ASN A 324 -3.05 23.25 -10.55
N VAL A 325 -2.85 21.94 -10.63
CA VAL A 325 -3.90 20.94 -10.39
C VAL A 325 -3.67 20.36 -9.00
N LEU A 326 -4.72 20.40 -8.17
CA LEU A 326 -4.78 19.61 -6.95
C LEU A 326 -5.45 18.27 -7.29
N SER A 327 -4.77 17.17 -7.00
CA SER A 327 -5.27 15.80 -7.19
C SER A 327 -5.17 15.02 -5.88
N GLY A 328 -6.06 14.05 -5.71
CA GLY A 328 -6.11 13.21 -4.53
C GLY A 328 -7.08 12.04 -4.70
N ILE A 329 -7.07 11.17 -3.70
CA ILE A 329 -7.94 9.99 -3.64
C ILE A 329 -8.71 9.98 -2.32
N ALA A 330 -9.93 9.46 -2.35
CA ALA A 330 -10.77 9.26 -1.19
C ALA A 330 -11.49 7.91 -1.28
N TRP A 331 -11.65 7.24 -0.14
CA TRP A 331 -12.30 5.94 -0.05
C TRP A 331 -13.01 5.77 1.30
N SER A 332 -13.88 4.77 1.38
CA SER A 332 -14.53 4.36 2.62
C SER A 332 -14.93 2.90 2.55
N GLY A 333 -14.66 2.15 3.61
CA GLY A 333 -15.12 0.77 3.78
C GLY A 333 -16.58 0.65 4.16
N ARG A 334 -17.25 1.78 4.47
CA ARG A 334 -18.67 1.84 4.83
C ARG A 334 -19.58 2.22 3.66
N GLY A 335 -19.03 2.39 2.45
CA GLY A 335 -19.80 2.67 1.24
C GLY A 335 -19.22 3.79 0.40
N LYS A 336 -20.09 4.43 -0.40
CA LYS A 336 -19.69 5.45 -1.37
C LYS A 336 -19.31 6.76 -0.65
N VAL A 337 -18.15 7.32 -0.99
CA VAL A 337 -17.77 8.69 -0.62
C VAL A 337 -18.73 9.66 -1.32
N THR A 338 -19.40 10.53 -0.56
CA THR A 338 -20.44 11.44 -1.08
C THR A 338 -19.88 12.80 -1.51
N ARG A 339 -18.82 13.28 -0.86
CA ARG A 339 -18.07 14.49 -1.23
C ARG A 339 -16.65 14.46 -0.67
N VAL A 340 -15.78 15.31 -1.21
CA VAL A 340 -14.47 15.66 -0.67
C VAL A 340 -14.40 17.18 -0.62
N ASP A 341 -14.09 17.73 0.54
CA ASP A 341 -13.92 19.17 0.76
C ASP A 341 -12.41 19.49 0.69
N VAL A 342 -12.04 20.55 -0.01
CA VAL A 342 -10.64 20.99 -0.25
C VAL A 342 -10.43 22.40 0.26
#